data_AF-R4V2K0-F1
#
_entry.id   AF-R4V2K0-F1
#
_cell.length_a   1.000
_cell.length_b   1.000
_cell.length_c   1.000
_cell.angle_alpha   90.00
_cell.angle_beta   90.00
_cell.angle_gamma   90.00
#
_symmetry.space_group_name_H-M   'P 1'
#
loop_
_entity.id
_entity.type
_entity.pdbx_description
1 polymer ?
#
loop_
_entity_poly.entity_id
_entity_poly.type
_entity_poly.pdbx_seq_one_letter_code
_entity_poly.pdbx_strand_id
1 'polypeptide(L)'
;MNYIIQTGYTASSQRQIVLRDYRKPEEPISSLDIDSNTAVLVPFVDIDTGVLFLFARGDISVKYYELRNEDPALLYLAASTVPNPLRGFCLAPKVCVDTAACEIDRFYVVLSNNVLSPYKMIVPRRNADSFQEDLYPQTVEPKPTITFDAWNAGGSPSPNLISLENGYQLPDLEGLSFSVSVESEDPAVLKEEIARLKNRVAELEAEVASLKGQ
;
A
#
# COMPACT_ATOMS: atom_id res chain seq x y z
N MET A 1 -0.97 16.22 13.21
CA MET A 1 -0.55 17.11 12.11
C MET A 1 -1.74 17.32 11.18
N ASN A 2 -1.86 18.47 10.50
CA ASN A 2 -3.00 18.78 9.62
C ASN A 2 -2.57 18.76 8.15
N TYR A 3 -1.70 17.81 7.81
CA TYR A 3 -0.98 17.82 6.56
C TYR A 3 -1.65 16.95 5.50
N ILE A 4 -1.59 17.42 4.26
CA ILE A 4 -1.94 16.67 3.06
C ILE A 4 -0.65 16.48 2.27
N ILE A 5 -0.30 15.23 2.00
CA ILE A 5 0.80 14.87 1.10
C ILE A 5 0.19 14.54 -0.25
N GLN A 6 0.71 15.20 -1.28
CA GLN A 6 0.34 14.95 -2.67
C GLN A 6 1.57 14.50 -3.44
N THR A 7 1.39 13.51 -4.29
CA THR A 7 2.38 13.11 -5.30
C THR A 7 1.87 13.48 -6.68
N GLY A 8 2.78 13.84 -7.57
CA GLY A 8 2.41 14.25 -8.93
C GLY A 8 3.63 14.47 -9.78
N TYR A 9 3.49 15.35 -10.78
CA TYR A 9 4.56 15.72 -11.69
C TYR A 9 4.66 17.24 -11.81
N THR A 10 5.87 17.73 -11.98
CA THR A 10 6.15 19.12 -12.36
C THR A 10 5.78 19.37 -13.82
N ALA A 11 5.77 20.64 -14.24
CA ALA A 11 5.64 21.01 -15.65
C ALA A 11 6.77 20.46 -16.53
N SER A 12 7.93 20.14 -15.94
CA SER A 12 9.08 19.49 -16.58
C SER A 12 9.00 17.94 -16.51
N SER A 13 7.84 17.37 -16.15
CA SER A 13 7.61 15.92 -16.05
C SER A 13 8.49 15.20 -15.02
N GLN A 14 8.96 15.91 -13.99
CA GLN A 14 9.66 15.30 -12.85
C GLN A 14 8.64 14.90 -11.79
N ARG A 15 8.79 13.73 -11.18
CA ARG A 15 7.95 13.32 -10.06
C ARG A 15 8.17 14.24 -8.88
N GLN A 16 7.10 14.67 -8.24
CA GLN A 16 7.14 15.67 -7.17
C GLN A 16 6.30 15.24 -5.97
N ILE A 17 6.74 15.61 -4.77
CA ILE A 17 5.95 15.63 -3.53
C ILE A 17 5.58 17.06 -3.21
N VAL A 18 4.33 17.32 -2.86
CA VAL A 18 3.88 18.59 -2.32
C VAL A 18 3.21 18.35 -0.98
N LEU A 19 3.70 19.06 0.05
CA LEU A 19 3.12 19.05 1.39
C LEU A 19 2.31 20.32 1.60
N ARG A 20 1.08 20.20 2.10
CA ARG A 20 0.17 21.33 2.38
C ARG A 20 -0.45 21.20 3.76
N ASP A 21 -0.84 22.32 4.39
CA ASP A 21 -1.77 22.31 5.51
C ASP A 21 -3.20 22.39 4.97
N TYR A 22 -4.10 21.48 5.38
CA TYR A 22 -5.49 21.53 4.90
C TYR A 22 -6.22 22.82 5.32
N ARG A 23 -5.72 23.51 6.35
CA ARG A 23 -6.27 24.79 6.84
C ARG A 23 -5.88 25.96 5.94
N LYS A 24 -4.81 25.81 5.15
CA LYS A 24 -4.28 26.81 4.21
C LYS A 24 -3.79 26.12 2.92
N PRO A 25 -4.66 25.42 2.19
CA PRO A 25 -4.25 24.50 1.12
C PRO A 25 -3.63 25.21 -0.09
N GLU A 26 -3.91 26.50 -0.29
CA GLU A 26 -3.37 27.31 -1.39
C GLU A 26 -1.85 27.46 -1.35
N GLU A 27 -1.25 27.46 -0.16
CA GLU A 27 0.19 27.64 0.04
C GLU A 27 0.86 26.31 0.42
N PRO A 28 1.74 25.76 -0.44
CA PRO A 28 2.48 24.57 -0.08
C PRO A 28 3.49 24.88 1.03
N ILE A 29 3.54 24.01 2.04
CA ILE A 29 4.57 24.02 3.09
C ILE A 29 5.91 23.64 2.47
N SER A 30 5.90 22.62 1.60
CA SER A 30 7.10 22.14 0.92
C SER A 30 6.73 21.58 -0.45
N SER A 31 7.66 21.69 -1.39
CA SER A 31 7.58 21.06 -2.70
C SER A 31 8.95 20.49 -3.04
N LEU A 32 9.01 19.21 -3.32
CA LEU A 32 10.24 18.48 -3.55
C LEU A 32 10.16 17.68 -4.84
N ASP A 33 11.04 18.01 -5.78
CA ASP A 33 11.24 17.23 -7.00
C ASP A 33 12.11 16.01 -6.68
N ILE A 34 11.67 14.83 -7.13
CA ILE A 34 12.31 13.55 -6.79
C ILE A 34 13.24 13.08 -7.90
N ASP A 35 12.68 12.79 -9.07
CA ASP A 35 13.38 12.24 -10.23
C ASP A 35 12.53 12.39 -11.50
N SER A 36 13.05 11.96 -12.65
CA SER A 36 12.37 12.08 -13.96
C SER A 36 11.69 10.78 -14.41
N ASN A 37 11.36 9.88 -13.48
CA ASN A 37 10.67 8.64 -13.82
C ASN A 37 9.17 8.91 -14.08
N THR A 38 8.49 8.04 -14.82
CA THR A 38 7.12 8.25 -15.28
C THR A 38 6.08 7.53 -14.44
N ALA A 39 6.48 6.59 -13.58
CA ALA A 39 5.54 5.85 -12.73
C ALA A 39 5.00 6.70 -11.58
N VAL A 40 3.68 6.66 -11.37
CA VAL A 40 3.00 7.41 -10.30
C VAL A 40 3.49 6.95 -8.94
N LEU A 41 3.96 7.90 -8.14
CA LEU A 41 4.33 7.66 -6.74
C LEU A 41 3.07 7.54 -5.88
N VAL A 42 3.02 6.51 -5.06
CA VAL A 42 1.98 6.26 -4.07
C VAL A 42 2.60 6.47 -2.69
N PRO A 43 2.14 7.48 -1.93
CA PRO A 43 2.66 7.76 -0.60
C PRO A 43 2.00 6.86 0.46
N PHE A 44 2.81 6.32 1.38
CA PHE A 44 2.35 5.68 2.62
C PHE A 44 3.02 6.39 3.79
N VAL A 45 2.24 6.77 4.79
CA VAL A 45 2.77 7.43 5.99
C VAL A 45 2.54 6.52 7.18
N ASP A 46 3.62 6.18 7.87
CA ASP A 46 3.52 5.68 9.24
C ASP A 46 3.26 6.87 10.17
N ILE A 47 2.04 6.97 10.68
CA ILE A 47 1.61 8.08 11.53
C ILE A 47 2.30 8.07 12.90
N ASP A 48 2.80 6.92 13.34
CA ASP A 48 3.42 6.75 14.66
C ASP A 48 4.85 7.30 14.65
N THR A 49 5.60 7.05 13.57
CA THR A 49 7.00 7.49 13.43
C THR A 49 7.17 8.72 12.54
N GLY A 50 6.13 9.09 11.79
CA GLY A 50 6.20 10.17 10.81
C GLY A 50 6.97 9.80 9.53
N VAL A 51 7.27 8.52 9.28
CA VAL A 51 8.01 8.13 8.08
C VAL A 51 7.06 8.04 6.88
N LEU A 52 7.37 8.80 5.82
CA LEU A 52 6.71 8.75 4.52
C LEU A 52 7.50 7.84 3.58
N PHE A 53 6.88 6.77 3.09
CA PHE A 53 7.41 5.87 2.07
C PHE A 53 6.76 6.13 0.72
N LEU A 54 7.56 6.08 -0.34
CA LEU A 54 7.08 6.27 -1.70
C LEU A 54 7.36 5.03 -2.53
N PHE A 55 6.28 4.47 -3.07
CA PHE A 55 6.32 3.33 -3.98
C PHE A 55 5.80 3.74 -5.34
N ALA A 56 6.33 3.17 -6.41
CA ALA A 56 5.74 3.29 -7.73
C ALA A 56 5.89 1.98 -8.49
N ARG A 57 4.88 1.63 -9.27
CA ARG A 57 4.92 0.43 -10.10
C ARG A 57 6.00 0.57 -11.18
N GLY A 58 6.88 -0.42 -11.31
CA GLY A 58 8.01 -0.41 -12.23
C GLY A 58 9.30 0.09 -11.61
N ASP A 59 9.24 0.77 -10.47
CA ASP A 59 10.45 1.19 -9.77
C ASP A 59 11.16 0.01 -9.13
N ILE A 60 12.47 0.14 -8.95
CA ILE A 60 13.30 -0.77 -8.15
C ILE A 60 13.76 -0.13 -6.84
N SER A 61 13.41 1.14 -6.60
CA SER A 61 13.83 1.89 -5.42
C SER A 61 12.61 2.41 -4.68
N VAL A 62 12.61 2.20 -3.36
CA VAL A 62 11.63 2.75 -2.43
C VAL A 62 12.31 3.87 -1.66
N LYS A 63 11.87 5.10 -1.86
CA LYS A 63 12.41 6.28 -1.16
C LYS A 63 11.57 6.55 0.08
N TYR A 64 12.21 7.03 1.14
CA TYR A 64 11.50 7.41 2.35
C TYR A 64 12.05 8.70 2.97
N TYR A 65 11.14 9.41 3.62
CA TYR A 65 11.31 10.75 4.16
C TYR A 65 10.77 10.78 5.59
N GLU A 66 11.28 11.67 6.41
CA GLU A 66 10.71 11.99 7.72
C GLU A 66 9.79 13.19 7.57
N LEU A 67 8.56 13.05 8.05
CA LEU A 67 7.56 14.11 8.13
C LEU A 67 7.58 14.71 9.54
N ARG A 68 7.83 16.02 9.64
CA ARG A 68 8.00 16.73 10.90
C ARG A 68 7.08 17.96 10.99
N ASN A 69 6.83 18.42 12.21
CA ASN A 69 6.11 19.68 12.48
C ASN A 69 7.03 20.91 12.52
N GLU A 70 8.26 20.79 12.02
CA GLU A 70 9.30 21.82 12.03
C GLU A 70 9.94 21.93 10.64
N ASP A 71 10.55 23.07 10.33
CA ASP A 71 11.21 23.29 9.04
C ASP A 71 12.61 22.64 8.99
N PRO A 72 12.98 21.90 7.92
CA PRO A 72 12.14 21.46 6.82
C PRO A 72 11.15 20.37 7.23
N ALA A 73 9.88 20.52 6.84
CA ALA A 73 8.80 19.60 7.21
C ALA A 73 8.91 18.22 6.57
N LEU A 74 9.64 18.10 5.45
CA LEU A 74 10.02 16.84 4.82
C LEU A 74 11.54 16.74 4.76
N LEU A 75 12.10 15.70 5.36
CA LEU A 75 13.53 15.42 5.33
C LEU A 75 13.77 14.09 4.61
N TYR A 76 14.67 14.07 3.61
CA TYR A 76 15.05 12.82 2.97
C TYR A 76 15.83 11.93 3.94
N LEU A 77 15.40 10.69 4.11
CA LEU A 77 16.09 9.71 4.96
C LEU A 77 17.04 8.86 4.11
N ALA A 78 16.48 7.95 3.32
CA ALA A 78 17.25 7.09 2.45
C ALA A 78 16.35 6.46 1.37
N ALA A 79 16.92 5.51 0.64
CA ALA A 79 16.19 4.67 -0.29
C ALA A 79 16.67 3.22 -0.19
N SER A 80 15.74 2.29 -0.28
CA SER A 80 16.01 0.85 -0.35
C SER A 80 15.83 0.38 -1.79
N THR A 81 16.67 -0.56 -2.23
CA THR A 81 16.57 -1.16 -3.57
C THR A 81 16.00 -2.56 -3.47
N VAL A 82 15.04 -2.88 -4.34
CA VAL A 82 14.47 -4.21 -4.51
C VAL A 82 15.09 -4.89 -5.74
N PRO A 83 15.22 -6.23 -5.77
CA PRO A 83 15.95 -6.95 -6.82
C PRO A 83 15.22 -6.97 -8.17
N ASN A 84 13.92 -6.69 -8.18
CA ASN A 84 13.08 -6.70 -9.36
C ASN A 84 12.07 -5.54 -9.30
N PRO A 85 11.60 -5.01 -10.45
CA PRO A 85 10.60 -3.96 -10.50
C PRO A 85 9.32 -4.28 -9.69
N LEU A 86 8.80 -3.27 -9.01
CA LEU A 86 7.57 -3.35 -8.22
C LEU A 86 6.33 -3.54 -9.12
N ARG A 87 5.47 -4.49 -8.80
CA ARG A 87 4.18 -4.72 -9.47
C ARG A 87 2.99 -4.32 -8.60
N GLY A 88 3.11 -4.53 -7.30
CA GLY A 88 2.14 -4.15 -6.27
C GLY A 88 2.81 -4.07 -4.91
N PHE A 89 2.21 -3.35 -3.98
CA PHE A 89 2.73 -3.16 -2.63
C PHE A 89 1.57 -2.85 -1.68
N CYS A 90 1.70 -3.26 -0.42
CA CYS A 90 0.85 -2.83 0.67
C CYS A 90 1.64 -2.74 1.98
N LEU A 91 1.14 -1.93 2.89
CA LEU A 91 1.64 -1.81 4.25
C LEU A 91 1.02 -2.91 5.12
N ALA A 92 1.81 -3.52 6.00
CA ALA A 92 1.26 -4.26 7.11
C ALA A 92 0.71 -3.29 8.17
N PRO A 93 -0.34 -3.64 8.91
CA PRO A 93 -0.73 -2.88 10.09
C PRO A 93 0.44 -2.76 11.08
N LYS A 94 0.55 -1.64 11.80
CA LYS A 94 1.61 -1.40 12.79
C LYS A 94 1.71 -2.53 13.81
N VAL A 95 0.59 -3.08 14.25
CA VAL A 95 0.51 -4.21 15.19
C VAL A 95 1.20 -5.51 14.71
N CYS A 96 1.58 -5.58 13.43
CA CYS A 96 2.25 -6.76 12.85
C CYS A 96 3.79 -6.66 12.85
N VAL A 97 4.36 -5.54 13.29
CA VAL A 97 5.81 -5.35 13.32
C VAL A 97 6.46 -6.16 14.45
N ASP A 98 7.69 -6.60 14.22
CA ASP A 98 8.52 -7.30 15.18
C ASP A 98 9.30 -6.29 16.04
N THR A 99 8.73 -5.94 17.20
CA THR A 99 9.29 -4.90 18.07
C THR A 99 10.67 -5.26 18.62
N ALA A 100 10.91 -6.56 18.84
CA ALA A 100 12.20 -7.11 19.29
C ALA A 100 13.30 -6.98 18.22
N ALA A 101 12.94 -6.97 16.94
CA ALA A 101 13.88 -6.74 15.84
C ALA A 101 14.10 -5.25 15.52
N CYS A 102 13.51 -4.33 16.30
CA CYS A 102 13.48 -2.90 15.96
C CYS A 102 12.82 -2.62 14.58
N GLU A 103 11.86 -3.47 14.17
CA GLU A 103 11.08 -3.29 12.94
C GLU A 103 10.04 -2.18 13.17
N ILE A 104 10.21 -1.05 12.47
CA ILE A 104 9.27 0.07 12.55
C ILE A 104 8.10 -0.07 11.57
N ASP A 105 8.31 -0.78 10.46
CA ASP A 105 7.30 -0.96 9.43
C ASP A 105 7.57 -2.23 8.60
N ARG A 106 6.53 -2.76 7.96
CA ARG A 106 6.60 -3.92 7.08
C ARG A 106 5.77 -3.72 5.83
N PHE A 107 6.38 -3.97 4.68
CA PHE A 107 5.71 -3.93 3.39
C PHE A 107 5.61 -5.33 2.80
N TYR A 108 4.48 -5.64 2.17
CA TYR A 108 4.36 -6.81 1.31
C TYR A 108 4.36 -6.33 -0.13
N VAL A 109 5.34 -6.82 -0.89
CA VAL A 109 5.61 -6.33 -2.24
C VAL A 109 5.50 -7.48 -3.23
N VAL A 110 4.70 -7.29 -4.27
CA VAL A 110 4.67 -8.18 -5.43
C VAL A 110 5.67 -7.65 -6.44
N LEU A 111 6.67 -8.46 -6.77
CA LEU A 111 7.71 -8.15 -7.73
C LEU A 111 7.33 -8.60 -9.14
N SER A 112 8.05 -8.13 -10.17
CA SER A 112 7.77 -8.45 -11.58
C SER A 112 7.94 -9.93 -11.93
N ASN A 113 8.72 -10.69 -11.14
CA ASN A 113 8.85 -12.14 -11.23
C ASN A 113 7.71 -12.91 -10.54
N ASN A 114 6.62 -12.22 -10.19
CA ASN A 114 5.44 -12.76 -9.51
C ASN A 114 5.72 -13.34 -8.11
N VAL A 115 6.79 -12.90 -7.45
CA VAL A 115 7.09 -13.25 -6.06
C VAL A 115 6.51 -12.19 -5.13
N LEU A 116 5.77 -12.63 -4.11
CA LEU A 116 5.41 -11.82 -2.95
C LEU A 116 6.56 -11.86 -1.94
N SER A 117 7.14 -10.71 -1.61
CA SER A 117 8.25 -10.59 -0.67
C SER A 117 7.92 -9.63 0.46
N PRO A 118 8.10 -10.03 1.73
CA PRO A 118 8.02 -9.10 2.86
C PRO A 118 9.31 -8.27 2.94
N TYR A 119 9.17 -6.97 3.15
CA TYR A 119 10.27 -6.03 3.38
C TYR A 119 10.09 -5.40 4.75
N LYS A 120 11.01 -5.72 5.66
CA LYS A 120 11.05 -5.15 7.01
C LYS A 120 11.88 -3.88 7.01
N MET A 121 11.35 -2.81 7.59
CA MET A 121 12.10 -1.57 7.84
C MET A 121 12.59 -1.60 9.27
N ILE A 122 13.90 -1.71 9.44
CA ILE A 122 14.54 -1.88 10.75
C ILE A 122 15.36 -0.64 11.07
N VAL A 123 15.16 -0.09 12.28
CA VAL A 123 16.06 0.92 12.83
C VAL A 123 17.19 0.19 13.58
N PRO A 124 18.46 0.33 13.15
CA PRO A 124 19.56 -0.37 13.81
C PRO A 124 19.80 0.19 15.22
N ARG A 125 19.61 -0.65 16.25
CA ARG A 125 19.83 -0.33 17.67
C ARG A 125 20.90 -1.23 18.28
N ARG A 126 21.64 -0.69 19.25
CA ARG A 126 22.68 -1.46 19.98
C ARG A 126 22.08 -2.33 21.09
N ASN A 127 20.95 -1.93 21.66
CA ASN A 127 20.24 -2.53 22.79
C ASN A 127 18.84 -3.04 22.36
N ALA A 128 18.78 -3.71 21.20
CA ALA A 128 17.53 -4.23 20.62
C ALA A 128 16.88 -5.35 21.45
N ASP A 129 17.57 -5.86 22.48
CA ASP A 129 17.07 -6.83 23.46
C ASP A 129 16.04 -6.23 24.43
N SER A 130 15.94 -4.90 24.48
CA SER A 130 14.94 -4.17 25.27
C SER A 130 13.89 -3.52 24.38
N PHE A 131 12.66 -3.38 24.88
CA PHE A 131 11.62 -2.64 24.16
C PHE A 131 12.02 -1.17 23.98
N GLN A 132 11.92 -0.68 22.75
CA GLN A 132 12.32 0.68 22.38
C GLN A 132 11.09 1.60 22.38
N GLU A 133 10.71 2.12 23.56
CA GLU A 133 9.53 3.00 23.70
C GLU A 133 9.54 4.20 22.75
N ASP A 134 10.72 4.71 22.42
CA ASP A 134 10.89 5.85 21.53
C ASP A 134 10.62 5.53 20.05
N LEU A 135 10.73 4.26 19.65
CA LEU A 135 10.35 3.80 18.31
C LEU A 135 8.86 3.40 18.22
N TYR A 136 8.25 3.10 19.36
CA TYR A 136 6.91 2.51 19.45
C TYR A 136 6.02 3.33 20.40
N PRO A 137 5.61 4.55 19.99
CA PRO A 137 4.55 5.24 20.71
C PRO A 137 3.26 4.40 20.67
N GLN A 138 2.27 4.77 21.48
CA GLN A 138 0.99 4.07 21.44
C GLN A 138 0.37 4.18 20.04
N THR A 139 -0.01 3.04 19.47
CA THR A 139 -0.55 2.93 18.11
C THR A 139 -2.05 2.67 18.14
N VAL A 140 -2.73 2.90 17.02
CA VAL A 140 -4.17 2.66 16.89
C VAL A 140 -4.47 1.16 16.93
N GLU A 141 -5.34 0.76 17.87
CA GLU A 141 -5.90 -0.59 17.92
C GLU A 141 -6.73 -0.85 16.65
N PRO A 142 -6.55 -1.99 15.94
CA PRO A 142 -7.32 -2.34 14.75
C PRO A 142 -8.73 -2.83 15.12
N LYS A 143 -9.46 -2.02 15.89
CA LYS A 143 -10.79 -2.29 16.42
C LYS A 143 -11.70 -1.07 16.20
N PRO A 144 -12.89 -1.26 15.60
CA PRO A 144 -13.85 -0.17 15.46
C PRO A 144 -14.27 0.37 16.82
N THR A 145 -14.29 1.70 16.98
CA THR A 145 -14.69 2.35 18.24
C THR A 145 -16.10 2.94 18.19
N ILE A 146 -16.72 2.95 17.01
CA ILE A 146 -18.09 3.39 16.80
C ILE A 146 -18.75 2.48 15.76
N THR A 147 -20.07 2.30 15.86
CA THR A 147 -20.85 1.59 14.84
C THR A 147 -21.10 2.48 13.63
N PHE A 148 -21.44 1.87 12.49
CA PHE A 148 -21.81 2.60 11.28
C PHE A 148 -22.97 3.59 11.54
N ASP A 149 -24.05 3.15 12.19
CA ASP A 149 -25.22 3.99 12.45
C ASP A 149 -24.90 5.20 13.31
N ALA A 150 -24.07 5.02 14.35
CA ALA A 150 -23.67 6.11 15.23
C ALA A 150 -22.74 7.11 14.53
N TRP A 151 -21.83 6.65 13.68
CA TRP A 151 -21.03 7.53 12.82
C TRP A 151 -21.90 8.28 11.80
N ASN A 152 -22.83 7.58 11.14
CA ASN A 152 -23.75 8.15 10.17
C ASN A 152 -24.69 9.20 10.79
N ALA A 153 -25.01 9.07 12.08
CA ALA A 153 -25.74 10.07 12.85
C ALA A 153 -24.88 11.29 13.28
N GLY A 154 -23.64 11.40 12.80
CA GLY A 154 -22.71 12.48 13.12
C GLY A 154 -21.77 12.19 14.30
N GLY A 155 -21.76 10.97 14.82
CA GLY A 155 -20.79 10.54 15.83
C GLY A 155 -19.36 10.56 15.29
N SER A 156 -18.41 10.97 16.11
CA SER A 156 -16.99 10.99 15.75
C SER A 156 -16.27 9.79 16.36
N PRO A 157 -15.53 8.99 15.57
CA PRO A 157 -14.72 7.90 16.11
C PRO A 157 -13.58 8.48 16.95
N SER A 158 -13.34 7.89 18.12
CA SER A 158 -12.11 8.11 18.89
C SER A 158 -11.35 6.79 18.90
N PRO A 159 -10.21 6.66 18.20
CA PRO A 159 -9.44 5.42 18.18
C PRO A 159 -8.91 5.07 19.57
N ASN A 160 -8.89 3.78 19.89
CA ASN A 160 -8.17 3.29 21.07
C ASN A 160 -6.69 3.21 20.75
N LEU A 161 -5.85 3.64 21.69
CA LEU A 161 -4.40 3.55 21.56
C LEU A 161 -3.88 2.42 22.47
N ILE A 162 -2.98 1.60 21.93
CA ILE A 162 -2.39 0.44 22.60
C ILE A 162 -0.86 0.50 22.55
N SER A 163 -0.21 -0.07 23.57
CA SER A 163 1.24 -0.28 23.56
C SER A 163 1.58 -1.58 22.83
N LEU A 164 2.69 -1.58 22.08
CA LEU A 164 3.21 -2.77 21.41
C LEU A 164 4.25 -3.55 22.24
N GLU A 165 4.54 -3.11 23.48
CA GLU A 165 5.56 -3.72 24.35
C GLU A 165 5.36 -5.22 24.55
N ASN A 166 4.12 -5.64 24.76
CA ASN A 166 3.76 -7.04 24.99
C ASN A 166 3.18 -7.72 23.72
N GLY A 167 3.42 -7.11 22.56
CA GLY A 167 2.79 -7.47 21.29
C GLY A 167 1.29 -7.18 21.26
N TYR A 168 0.67 -7.45 20.11
CA TYR A 168 -0.78 -7.36 19.94
C TYR A 168 -1.37 -8.77 19.85
N GLN A 169 -2.29 -9.08 20.77
CA GLN A 169 -3.07 -10.30 20.69
C GLN A 169 -4.18 -10.10 19.67
N LEU A 170 -4.15 -10.90 18.60
CA LEU A 170 -5.26 -10.93 17.64
C LEU A 170 -6.54 -11.34 18.39
N PRO A 171 -7.68 -10.70 18.11
CA PRO A 171 -8.96 -11.18 18.61
C PRO A 171 -9.18 -12.61 18.12
N ASP A 172 -9.94 -13.38 18.91
CA ASP A 172 -10.21 -14.78 18.60
C ASP A 172 -10.81 -14.89 17.19
N LEU A 173 -10.10 -15.60 16.31
CA LEU A 173 -10.48 -15.73 14.89
C LEU A 173 -11.49 -16.86 14.67
N GLU A 174 -11.94 -17.52 15.74
CA GLU A 174 -12.97 -18.56 15.67
C GLU A 174 -14.23 -18.03 14.98
N GLY A 175 -14.57 -18.63 13.84
CA GLY A 175 -15.75 -18.27 13.03
C GLY A 175 -15.51 -17.28 11.89
N LEU A 176 -14.34 -16.63 11.81
CA LEU A 176 -13.94 -15.79 10.67
C LEU A 176 -13.29 -16.66 9.58
N SER A 177 -14.09 -17.40 8.82
CA SER A 177 -13.61 -18.06 7.60
C SER A 177 -13.78 -17.13 6.40
N PHE A 178 -12.66 -16.64 5.84
CA PHE A 178 -12.67 -16.07 4.49
C PHE A 178 -12.54 -17.21 3.48
N SER A 179 -13.67 -17.63 2.91
CA SER A 179 -13.68 -18.55 1.77
C SER A 179 -14.00 -17.75 0.51
N VAL A 180 -13.07 -17.68 -0.43
CA VAL A 180 -13.43 -17.34 -1.81
C VAL A 180 -14.07 -18.58 -2.40
N SER A 181 -15.39 -18.57 -2.52
CA SER A 181 -16.08 -19.47 -3.44
C SER A 181 -15.68 -19.03 -4.85
N VAL A 182 -14.64 -19.65 -5.38
CA VAL A 182 -14.42 -19.64 -6.83
C VAL A 182 -15.63 -20.38 -7.38
N GLU A 183 -16.56 -19.66 -8.01
CA GLU A 183 -17.55 -20.29 -8.88
C GLU A 183 -16.76 -20.96 -10.01
N SER A 184 -16.31 -22.20 -9.79
CA SER A 184 -15.71 -23.00 -10.84
C SER A 184 -16.86 -23.39 -11.75
N GLU A 185 -16.97 -22.74 -12.90
CA GLU A 185 -17.81 -23.23 -13.99
C GLU A 185 -17.40 -24.68 -14.30
N ASP A 186 -18.38 -25.58 -14.41
CA ASP A 186 -18.14 -27.00 -14.62
C ASP A 186 -17.27 -27.19 -15.89
N PRO A 187 -16.11 -27.87 -15.80
CA PRO A 187 -15.25 -28.14 -16.94
C PRO A 187 -15.98 -28.83 -18.12
N ALA A 188 -17.07 -29.54 -17.88
CA ALA A 188 -17.91 -30.13 -18.92
C ALA A 188 -18.68 -29.05 -19.71
N VAL A 189 -19.30 -28.10 -19.01
CA VAL A 189 -20.05 -26.98 -19.62
C VAL A 189 -19.11 -26.11 -20.45
N LEU A 190 -17.93 -25.79 -19.91
CA LEU A 190 -16.89 -25.04 -20.62
C LEU A 190 -16.43 -25.75 -21.90
N LYS A 191 -16.28 -27.08 -21.87
CA LYS A 191 -15.88 -27.85 -23.05
C LYS A 191 -16.96 -27.86 -24.13
N GLU A 192 -18.22 -27.96 -23.73
CA GLU A 192 -19.36 -27.93 -24.66
C GLU A 192 -19.49 -26.54 -25.31
N GLU A 193 -19.33 -25.48 -24.54
CA GLU A 193 -19.35 -24.11 -25.05
C GLU A 193 -18.16 -23.80 -25.97
N ILE A 194 -16.95 -24.27 -25.63
CA ILE A 194 -15.78 -24.19 -26.51
C ILE A 194 -16.03 -24.94 -27.83
N ALA A 195 -16.65 -26.12 -27.79
CA ALA A 195 -16.96 -26.88 -29.01
C ALA A 195 -17.96 -26.13 -29.89
N ARG A 196 -19.01 -25.55 -29.29
CA ARG A 196 -20.01 -24.74 -29.98
C ARG A 196 -19.39 -23.50 -30.62
N LEU A 197 -18.55 -22.77 -29.88
CA LEU A 197 -17.89 -21.56 -30.37
C LEU A 197 -16.91 -21.89 -31.50
N LYS A 198 -16.16 -22.99 -31.41
CA LYS A 198 -15.26 -23.45 -32.49
C LYS A 198 -16.02 -23.76 -33.78
N ASN A 199 -17.18 -24.42 -33.67
CA ASN A 199 -18.02 -24.70 -34.84
C ASN A 199 -18.54 -23.40 -35.47
N ARG A 200 -18.97 -22.44 -34.65
CA ARG A 200 -19.43 -21.15 -35.15
C ARG A 200 -18.32 -20.35 -35.85
N VAL A 201 -17.10 -20.40 -35.31
CA VAL A 201 -15.94 -19.77 -35.95
C VAL A 201 -15.67 -20.41 -37.32
N ALA A 202 -15.69 -21.73 -37.42
CA ALA A 202 -15.46 -22.41 -38.71
C ALA A 202 -16.53 -22.06 -39.76
N GLU A 203 -17.80 -21.96 -39.37
CA GLU A 203 -18.88 -21.50 -40.25
C GLU A 203 -18.64 -20.07 -40.76
N LEU A 204 -18.33 -19.15 -39.84
CA LEU A 204 -18.10 -17.76 -40.18
C LEU A 204 -16.84 -17.58 -41.04
N GLU A 205 -15.78 -18.36 -40.79
CA GLU A 205 -14.57 -18.36 -41.62
C GLU A 205 -14.85 -18.84 -43.04
N ALA A 206 -15.68 -19.88 -43.20
CA ALA A 206 -16.10 -20.37 -44.52
C ALA A 206 -16.96 -19.32 -45.27
N GLU A 207 -17.89 -18.66 -44.57
CA GLU A 207 -18.70 -17.58 -45.13
C GLU A 207 -17.84 -16.39 -45.57
N VAL A 208 -16.90 -15.96 -44.72
CA VAL A 208 -15.95 -14.88 -45.03
C VAL A 208 -15.04 -15.25 -46.20
N ALA A 209 -14.58 -16.50 -46.29
CA ALA A 209 -13.78 -16.97 -47.43
C ALA A 209 -14.58 -16.93 -48.74
N SER A 210 -15.88 -17.25 -48.71
CA SER A 210 -16.75 -17.16 -49.88
C SER A 210 -16.98 -15.72 -50.34
N LEU A 211 -17.06 -14.77 -49.40
CA LEU A 211 -17.26 -13.34 -49.68
C LEU A 211 -15.99 -12.63 -50.13
N LYS A 212 -14.80 -13.09 -49.70
CA LYS A 212 -13.50 -12.55 -50.15
C LYS A 212 -12.99 -13.14 -51.47
N GLY A 213 -13.62 -14.22 -51.94
CA GLY A 213 -13.35 -14.84 -53.25
C GLY A 213 -14.15 -14.23 -54.41
N GLN A 214 -14.96 -13.18 -54.16
CA GLN A 214 -15.65 -12.36 -55.15
C GLN A 214 -14.88 -11.06 -55.44
#